data_AF-A0A6V6Z721-F1
#
_entry.id   AF-A0A6V6Z721-F1
#
_cell.length_a   1.000
_cell.length_b   1.000
_cell.length_c   1.000
_cell.angle_alpha   90.00
_cell.angle_beta   90.00
_cell.angle_gamma   90.00
#
_symmetry.space_group_name_H-M   'P 1'
#
loop_
_entity.id
_entity.type
_entity.pdbx_description
1 polymer ?
#
loop_
_entity_poly.entity_id
_entity_poly.type
_entity_poly.pdbx_seq_one_letter_code
_entity_poly.pdbx_strand_id
1 'polypeptide(L)'
;MAITEKNILKNWFLNGLKPPQEQFWAWQDSYFHKYDLIPPASIEGFTELLSEKADKEAFDNHLEAADAHPEAIKKARIIPSDEMVVFKAPGNENNEIKEVGDYCIGIVENTKIEGIYVGGDDNLLDGYEIYSQLEF
;
A
#
# COMPACT_ATOMS: atom_id res chain seq x y z
N MET A 1 -8.51 -42.10 10.13
CA MET A 1 -7.34 -42.67 10.83
C MET A 1 -7.67 -42.73 12.30
N ALA A 2 -7.47 -43.90 12.93
CA ALA A 2 -7.68 -44.04 14.37
C ALA A 2 -6.41 -43.57 15.07
N ILE A 3 -6.47 -42.43 15.75
CA ILE A 3 -5.36 -41.95 16.60
C ILE A 3 -5.43 -42.71 17.92
N THR A 4 -4.37 -43.44 18.22
CA THR A 4 -4.19 -44.05 19.54
C THR A 4 -3.32 -43.15 20.40
N GLU A 5 -3.77 -42.81 21.60
CA GLU A 5 -2.97 -41.96 22.49
C GLU A 5 -1.64 -42.62 22.87
N LYS A 6 -0.58 -41.80 22.95
CA LYS A 6 0.78 -42.26 23.26
C LYS A 6 0.86 -43.00 24.61
N ASN A 7 0.00 -42.69 25.56
CA ASN A 7 -0.06 -43.38 26.86
C ASN A 7 -0.63 -44.80 26.73
N ILE A 8 -1.60 -45.02 25.85
CA ILE A 8 -2.14 -46.34 25.52
C ILE A 8 -1.06 -47.16 24.80
N LEU A 9 -0.37 -46.55 23.83
CA LEU A 9 0.74 -47.19 23.12
C LEU A 9 1.87 -47.62 24.09
N LYS A 10 2.25 -46.76 25.05
CA LYS A 10 3.27 -47.12 26.06
C LYS A 10 2.89 -48.34 26.89
N ASN A 11 1.61 -48.53 27.20
CA ASN A 11 1.13 -49.69 27.96
C ASN A 11 1.22 -51.00 27.15
N TRP A 12 1.13 -50.93 25.82
CA TRP A 12 1.24 -52.09 24.93
C TRP A 12 2.66 -52.61 24.76
N PHE A 13 3.67 -51.76 24.99
CA PHE A 13 5.09 -52.08 24.83
C PHE A 13 5.87 -52.11 26.17
N LEU A 14 5.20 -52.48 27.27
CA LEU A 14 5.87 -52.69 28.56
C LEU A 14 6.79 -53.92 28.53
N ASN A 15 7.82 -53.93 29.38
CA ASN A 15 8.79 -55.03 29.45
C ASN A 15 8.10 -56.39 29.66
N GLY A 16 8.37 -57.32 28.73
CA GLY A 16 7.82 -58.68 28.78
C GLY A 16 6.42 -58.83 28.17
N LEU A 17 5.78 -57.75 27.71
CA LEU A 17 4.50 -57.81 26.98
C LEU A 17 4.73 -57.64 25.48
N LYS A 18 4.18 -58.56 24.69
CA LYS A 18 4.12 -58.46 23.24
C LYS A 18 2.70 -58.04 22.85
N PRO A 19 2.52 -56.90 22.16
CA PRO A 19 1.19 -56.51 21.70
C PRO A 19 0.66 -57.52 20.68
N PRO A 20 -0.65 -57.83 20.70
CA PRO A 20 -1.31 -58.55 19.61
C PRO A 20 -1.24 -57.77 18.29
N GLN A 21 -1.43 -58.47 17.17
CA GLN A 21 -1.29 -57.90 15.82
C GLN A 21 -2.13 -56.64 15.59
N GLU A 22 -3.36 -56.60 16.10
CA GLU A 22 -4.25 -55.44 15.97
C GLU A 22 -3.68 -54.19 16.65
N GLN A 23 -3.10 -54.33 17.84
CA GLN A 23 -2.40 -53.26 18.55
C GLN A 23 -1.13 -52.84 17.81
N PHE A 24 -0.45 -53.79 17.18
CA PHE A 24 0.71 -53.52 16.33
C PHE A 24 0.35 -52.79 15.02
N TRP A 25 -0.87 -52.92 14.51
CA TRP A 25 -1.29 -52.13 13.35
C TRP A 25 -1.79 -50.74 13.79
N ALA A 26 -2.53 -50.69 14.90
CA ALA A 26 -3.02 -49.43 15.46
C ALA A 26 -1.92 -48.43 15.82
N TRP A 27 -0.76 -48.87 16.34
CA TRP A 27 0.35 -47.94 16.57
C TRP A 27 0.97 -47.45 15.26
N GLN A 28 1.14 -48.30 14.25
CA GLN A 28 1.68 -47.86 12.95
C GLN A 28 0.75 -46.84 12.28
N ASP A 29 -0.57 -47.08 12.32
CA ASP A 29 -1.59 -46.13 11.82
C ASP A 29 -1.65 -44.81 12.59
N SER A 30 -1.11 -44.77 13.82
CA SER A 30 -1.07 -43.54 14.65
C SER A 30 0.10 -42.62 14.31
N TYR A 31 1.06 -43.05 13.48
CA TYR A 31 2.20 -42.24 13.04
C TYR A 31 2.15 -41.98 11.54
N PHE A 32 2.51 -40.76 11.13
CA PHE A 32 2.75 -40.46 9.71
C PHE A 32 4.04 -41.14 9.24
N HIS A 33 4.00 -41.87 8.13
CA HIS A 33 5.22 -42.35 7.49
C HIS A 33 5.93 -41.24 6.71
N LYS A 34 7.23 -41.46 6.43
CA LYS A 34 8.11 -40.49 5.75
C LYS A 34 7.59 -40.03 4.38
N TYR A 35 6.75 -40.84 3.75
CA TYR A 35 6.16 -40.57 2.44
C TYR A 35 4.68 -40.19 2.51
N ASP A 36 4.09 -40.15 3.72
CA ASP A 36 2.71 -39.70 3.89
C ASP A 36 2.64 -38.18 3.80
N LEU A 37 1.55 -37.72 3.19
CA LEU A 37 1.20 -36.32 3.17
C LEU A 37 0.68 -35.93 4.56
N ILE A 38 1.33 -34.95 5.20
CA ILE A 38 0.87 -34.39 6.46
C ILE A 38 -0.21 -33.36 6.13
N PRO A 39 -1.47 -33.55 6.56
CA PRO A 39 -2.51 -32.57 6.31
C PRO A 39 -2.21 -31.30 7.13
N PRO A 40 -2.44 -30.10 6.55
CA PRO A 40 -2.15 -28.84 7.23
C PRO A 40 -2.86 -28.68 8.58
N ALA A 41 -4.05 -29.28 8.71
CA ALA A 41 -4.83 -29.29 9.95
C ALA A 41 -4.17 -30.08 11.11
N SER A 42 -3.18 -30.93 10.82
CA SER A 42 -2.41 -31.66 11.84
C SER A 42 -1.18 -30.90 12.34
N ILE A 43 -0.90 -29.72 11.79
CA ILE A 43 0.23 -28.88 12.18
C ILE A 43 -0.30 -27.73 13.05
N GLU A 44 0.04 -27.75 14.34
CA GLU A 44 -0.29 -26.67 15.26
C GLU A 44 0.33 -25.35 14.81
N GLY A 45 -0.44 -24.26 14.83
CA GLY A 45 0.02 -22.94 14.38
C GLY A 45 0.11 -22.73 12.87
N PHE A 46 -0.20 -23.73 12.03
CA PHE A 46 -0.12 -23.59 10.57
C PHE A 46 -1.05 -22.49 10.03
N THR A 47 -2.28 -22.43 10.53
CA THR A 47 -3.27 -21.41 10.14
C THR A 47 -2.86 -20.01 10.59
N GLU A 48 -2.24 -19.88 11.77
CA GLU A 48 -1.77 -18.59 12.30
C GLU A 48 -0.62 -18.06 11.43
N LEU A 49 0.36 -18.91 11.11
CA LEU A 49 1.46 -18.57 10.21
C LEU A 49 0.99 -18.15 8.81
N LEU A 50 -0.09 -18.74 8.32
CA LEU A 50 -0.67 -18.38 7.03
C LEU A 50 -1.43 -17.04 7.11
N SER A 51 -2.11 -16.78 8.22
CA SER A 51 -2.85 -15.53 8.45
C SER A 51 -1.92 -14.31 8.61
N GLU A 52 -0.66 -14.51 8.98
CA GLU A 52 0.36 -13.44 8.99
C GLU A 52 0.88 -13.08 7.60
N LYS A 53 0.59 -13.89 6.56
CA LYS A 53 1.00 -13.62 5.19
C LYS A 53 -0.11 -12.92 4.43
N ALA A 54 0.27 -11.98 3.58
CA ALA A 54 -0.68 -11.40 2.62
C ALA A 54 -1.10 -12.46 1.60
N ASP A 55 -2.39 -12.51 1.28
CA ASP A 55 -2.91 -13.35 0.21
C ASP A 55 -2.28 -12.96 -1.13
N LYS A 56 -2.03 -13.96 -1.97
CA LYS A 56 -1.41 -13.76 -3.29
C LYS A 56 -2.20 -12.76 -4.14
N GLU A 57 -3.52 -12.88 -4.17
CA GLU A 57 -4.39 -11.95 -4.90
C GLU A 57 -4.31 -10.53 -4.35
N ALA A 58 -4.26 -10.37 -3.02
CA ALA A 58 -4.12 -9.06 -2.40
C ALA A 58 -2.77 -8.41 -2.75
N PHE A 59 -1.69 -9.20 -2.79
CA PHE A 59 -0.36 -8.75 -3.19
C PHE A 59 -0.29 -8.38 -4.67
N ASP A 60 -0.81 -9.23 -5.55
CA ASP A 60 -0.78 -9.00 -7.00
C ASP A 60 -1.62 -7.75 -7.35
N ASN A 61 -2.80 -7.56 -6.73
CA ASN A 61 -3.61 -6.35 -6.88
C ASN A 61 -2.89 -5.09 -6.39
N HIS A 62 -2.11 -5.19 -5.32
CA HIS A 62 -1.34 -4.07 -4.80
C HIS A 62 -0.21 -3.63 -5.74
N LEU A 63 0.40 -4.57 -6.49
CA LEU A 63 1.44 -4.26 -7.48
C LEU A 63 0.89 -3.51 -8.70
N GLU A 64 -0.32 -3.82 -9.14
CA GLU A 64 -0.95 -3.18 -10.31
C GLU A 64 -1.65 -1.86 -9.98
N ALA A 65 -1.97 -1.62 -8.70
CA ALA A 65 -2.60 -0.39 -8.26
C ALA A 65 -1.63 0.80 -8.32
N ALA A 66 -1.77 1.61 -9.37
CA ALA A 66 -0.95 2.82 -9.62
C ALA A 66 -1.00 3.85 -8.48
N ASP A 67 -2.06 3.83 -7.67
CA ASP A 67 -2.28 4.72 -6.52
C ASP A 67 -2.21 3.97 -5.18
N ALA A 68 -1.58 2.79 -5.13
CA ALA A 68 -1.43 2.02 -3.89
C ALA A 68 -0.66 2.77 -2.79
N HIS A 69 0.16 3.75 -3.19
CA HIS A 69 0.94 4.62 -2.30
C HIS A 69 0.83 6.09 -2.72
N PRO A 70 -0.33 6.74 -2.49
CA PRO A 70 -0.58 8.10 -2.99
C PRO A 70 0.34 9.13 -2.34
N GLU A 71 0.81 8.89 -1.10
CA GLU A 71 1.73 9.78 -0.40
C GLU A 71 3.21 9.54 -0.72
N ALA A 72 3.56 8.37 -1.30
CA ALA A 72 4.94 8.02 -1.62
C ALA A 72 5.42 8.65 -2.96
N ILE A 73 4.48 9.05 -3.82
CA ILE A 73 4.79 9.66 -5.12
C ILE A 73 4.47 11.15 -5.06
N LYS A 74 5.39 11.97 -4.51
CA LYS A 74 5.37 13.43 -4.77
C LYS A 74 5.70 13.68 -6.24
N LYS A 75 4.69 13.55 -7.11
CA LYS A 75 4.79 13.99 -8.51
C LYS A 75 5.03 15.51 -8.51
N ALA A 76 5.84 15.99 -9.45
CA ALA A 76 5.96 17.43 -9.68
C ALA A 76 4.56 18.00 -9.95
N ARG A 77 4.21 19.11 -9.31
CA ARG A 77 2.96 19.83 -9.62
C ARG A 77 3.08 20.39 -11.03
N ILE A 78 2.31 19.83 -11.97
CA ILE A 78 2.19 20.35 -13.34
C ILE A 78 1.10 21.41 -13.34
N ILE A 79 1.42 22.61 -13.80
CA ILE A 79 0.47 23.71 -13.95
C ILE A 79 0.14 23.80 -15.46
N PRO A 80 -1.12 23.61 -15.88
CA PRO A 80 -1.56 23.81 -17.25
C PRO A 80 -1.24 25.22 -17.78
N SER A 81 -1.19 25.40 -19.11
CA SER A 81 -0.93 26.70 -19.76
C SER A 81 -1.91 27.81 -19.35
N ASP A 82 -3.14 27.44 -19.04
CA ASP A 82 -4.24 28.34 -18.69
C ASP A 82 -4.40 28.53 -17.18
N GLU A 83 -3.54 27.89 -16.37
CA GLU A 83 -3.54 28.02 -14.92
C GLU A 83 -2.27 28.72 -14.42
N MET A 84 -2.38 29.36 -13.26
CA MET A 84 -1.23 29.99 -12.60
C MET A 84 -1.26 29.75 -11.09
N VAL A 85 -0.08 29.82 -10.48
CA VAL A 85 0.06 29.74 -9.04
C VAL A 85 -0.05 31.14 -8.47
N VAL A 86 -1.02 31.33 -7.59
CA VAL A 86 -1.26 32.59 -6.89
C VAL A 86 -0.89 32.40 -5.42
N PHE A 87 -0.06 33.30 -4.90
CA PHE A 87 0.34 33.39 -3.51
C PHE A 87 -0.28 34.65 -2.91
N LYS A 88 -1.13 34.46 -1.90
CA LYS A 88 -1.84 35.55 -1.26
C LYS A 88 -0.91 36.50 -0.52
N ALA A 89 -1.08 37.79 -0.77
CA ALA A 89 -0.41 38.81 0.01
C ALA A 89 -0.91 38.81 1.47
N PRO A 90 -0.07 39.23 2.44
CA PRO A 90 -0.50 39.35 3.82
C PRO A 90 -1.67 40.34 3.93
N GLY A 91 -2.85 39.84 4.33
CA GLY A 91 -4.09 40.62 4.42
C GLY A 91 -5.18 40.21 3.42
N ASN A 92 -4.84 39.39 2.43
CA ASN A 92 -5.77 38.83 1.46
C ASN A 92 -6.26 37.46 1.94
N GLU A 93 -7.57 37.34 2.21
CA GLU A 93 -8.17 36.12 2.79
C GLU A 93 -9.00 35.32 1.77
N ASN A 94 -9.26 35.86 0.58
CA ASN A 94 -10.15 35.24 -0.38
C ASN A 94 -9.41 34.28 -1.32
N ASN A 95 -9.48 32.99 -1.05
CA ASN A 95 -8.81 31.96 -1.87
C ASN A 95 -9.50 31.66 -3.22
N GLU A 96 -10.61 32.32 -3.55
CA GLU A 96 -11.39 32.06 -4.77
C GLU A 96 -11.10 33.06 -5.90
N ILE A 97 -10.59 34.25 -5.58
CA ILE A 97 -10.29 35.32 -6.56
C ILE A 97 -8.87 35.83 -6.38
N LYS A 98 -8.25 36.39 -7.42
CA LYS A 98 -7.00 37.14 -7.27
C LYS A 98 -7.30 38.54 -6.74
N GLU A 99 -6.49 38.99 -5.81
CA GLU A 99 -6.60 40.30 -5.18
C GLU A 99 -5.35 41.11 -5.51
N VAL A 100 -5.52 42.43 -5.65
CA VAL A 100 -4.40 43.33 -5.94
C VAL A 100 -3.34 43.15 -4.84
N GLY A 101 -2.09 42.93 -5.25
CA GLY A 101 -0.99 42.60 -4.36
C GLY A 101 -0.61 41.11 -4.34
N ASP A 102 -1.42 40.21 -4.88
CA ASP A 102 -1.11 38.78 -4.89
C ASP A 102 0.06 38.44 -5.83
N TYR A 103 0.97 37.59 -5.37
CA TYR A 103 2.11 37.15 -6.16
C TYR A 103 1.74 35.99 -7.07
N CYS A 104 1.93 36.14 -8.37
CA CYS A 104 1.49 35.22 -9.40
C CYS A 104 2.67 34.65 -10.19
N ILE A 105 2.63 33.34 -10.47
CA ILE A 105 3.55 32.63 -11.36
C ILE A 105 2.74 31.84 -12.38
N GLY A 106 2.86 32.15 -13.66
CA GLY A 106 2.08 31.48 -14.70
C GLY A 106 2.54 31.84 -16.10
N ILE A 107 1.78 31.43 -17.10
CA ILE A 107 1.97 31.84 -18.50
C ILE A 107 0.86 32.81 -18.85
N VAL A 108 1.23 33.98 -19.35
CA VAL A 108 0.30 35.02 -19.83
C VAL A 108 0.82 35.47 -21.19
N GLU A 109 -0.05 35.52 -22.20
CA GLU A 109 0.33 35.90 -23.58
C GLU A 109 1.57 35.15 -24.12
N ASN A 110 1.62 33.82 -23.94
CA ASN A 110 2.73 32.96 -24.36
C ASN A 110 4.09 33.26 -23.67
N THR A 111 4.05 34.04 -22.59
CA THR A 111 5.21 34.44 -21.80
C THR A 111 5.05 33.95 -20.37
N LYS A 112 6.03 33.21 -19.86
CA LYS A 112 6.06 32.90 -18.42
C LYS A 112 6.30 34.20 -17.66
N ILE A 113 5.42 34.53 -16.72
CA ILE A 113 5.57 35.70 -15.84
C ILE A 113 5.71 35.27 -14.37
N GLU A 114 6.48 36.08 -13.63
CA GLU A 114 6.54 36.08 -12.18
C GLU A 114 6.39 37.54 -11.73
N GLY A 115 5.32 37.85 -10.98
CA GLY A 115 4.99 39.24 -10.66
C GLY A 115 3.84 39.40 -9.67
N ILE A 116 3.50 40.64 -9.36
CA ILE A 116 2.37 40.99 -8.48
C ILE A 116 1.16 41.36 -9.34
N TYR A 117 -0.01 40.82 -9.02
CA TYR A 117 -1.25 41.26 -9.65
C TYR A 117 -1.59 42.69 -9.21
N VAL A 118 -1.65 43.62 -10.17
CA VAL A 118 -1.94 45.05 -9.90
C VAL A 118 -3.41 45.41 -10.18
N GLY A 119 -4.20 44.45 -10.64
CA GLY A 119 -5.59 44.64 -11.04
C GLY A 119 -5.70 44.92 -12.53
N GLY A 120 -6.74 44.37 -13.18
CA GLY A 120 -6.94 44.51 -14.62
C GLY A 120 -7.56 43.25 -15.22
N ASP A 121 -7.24 42.98 -16.48
CA ASP A 121 -7.58 41.70 -17.11
C ASP A 121 -6.50 40.66 -16.78
N ASP A 122 -6.90 39.52 -16.21
CA ASP A 122 -6.01 38.44 -15.79
C ASP A 122 -5.22 37.79 -16.93
N ASN A 123 -5.64 38.00 -18.19
CA ASN A 123 -5.02 37.42 -19.38
C ASN A 123 -4.02 38.35 -20.07
N LEU A 124 -3.89 39.59 -19.59
CA LEU A 124 -3.00 40.59 -20.17
C LEU A 124 -1.82 40.84 -19.25
N LEU A 125 -0.65 41.05 -19.85
CA LEU A 125 0.56 41.40 -19.09
C LEU A 125 0.39 42.71 -18.28
N ASP A 126 -0.48 43.62 -18.75
CA ASP A 126 -0.78 44.91 -18.09
C ASP A 126 -1.40 44.76 -16.70
N GLY A 127 -2.06 43.63 -16.42
CA GLY A 127 -2.63 43.30 -15.11
C GLY A 127 -1.59 42.94 -14.04
N TYR A 128 -0.30 42.85 -14.40
CA TYR A 128 0.76 42.37 -13.52
C TYR A 128 1.97 43.32 -13.49
N GLU A 129 2.48 43.60 -12.30
CA GLU A 129 3.81 44.15 -12.10
C GLU A 129 4.83 43.00 -12.19
N ILE A 130 5.43 42.84 -13.37
CA ILE A 130 6.32 41.72 -13.71
C ILE A 130 7.73 41.95 -13.15
N TYR A 131 8.24 40.99 -12.37
CA TYR A 131 9.63 40.98 -11.89
C TYR A 131 10.55 40.13 -12.76
N SER A 132 10.01 39.06 -13.35
CA SER A 132 10.73 38.17 -14.25
C SER A 132 9.78 37.67 -15.33
N GLN A 133 10.27 37.64 -16.57
CA GLN A 133 9.54 37.08 -17.70
C GLN A 133 10.44 36.22 -18.58
N LEU A 134 9.87 35.19 -19.18
CA LEU A 134 10.52 34.32 -20.15
C LEU A 134 9.53 34.04 -21.29
N GLU A 135 9.82 34.56 -22.48
CA GLU A 135 9.07 34.29 -23.70
C GLU A 135 9.37 32.86 -24.21
N PHE A 136 8.33 32.15 -24.67
CA PHE A 136 8.46 30.82 -25.28
C PHE A 136 8.35 30.87 -26.81
#